data_AF-A0AAD9FHZ6-F1
#
_entry.id   AF-A0AAD9FHZ6-F1
#
_cell.length_a   1.000
_cell.length_b   1.000
_cell.length_c   1.000
_cell.angle_alpha   90.00
_cell.angle_beta   90.00
_cell.angle_gamma   90.00
#
_symmetry.space_group_name_H-M   'P 1'
#
loop_
_entity.id
_entity.type
_entity.pdbx_description
1 polymer ?
#
loop_
_entity_poly.entity_id
_entity_poly.type
_entity_poly.pdbx_seq_one_letter_code
_entity_poly.pdbx_strand_id
1 'polypeptide(L)'
;MKAHLICISGLALHARQRSNYTVFLEVSKGVLKTVIPAGGAQVHGNGESRLMMESSSLETLNELLAYVSYTSTVYHIHTGDLASFQFEDHEGVFPITIKQPQPPVLYDMGTDINSQVTITTKTFLRYRELNRLLKSIRQFYKDIEVIIADDSFVTKKITGNHTISSCLQERAGLLAGTWRPPRSPPTWWESKRSQFDFSLRYEEGDEMEGGCLNRKFKSRFQSLPGYPQCSVVSGVVNFFLARTDAAKRVRFDPQLKRIGHSEFFIDGLGSLMVATCGHCLN
;
A
#
# COMPACT_ATOMS: atom_id res chain seq x y z
N MET A 1 5.06 -7.29 -6.11
CA MET A 1 5.43 -6.38 -5.01
C MET A 1 5.97 -5.09 -5.62
N LYS A 2 5.39 -3.93 -5.31
CA LYS A 2 5.83 -2.65 -5.90
C LYS A 2 7.17 -2.26 -5.30
N ALA A 3 8.19 -2.16 -6.15
CA ALA A 3 9.43 -1.50 -5.81
C ALA A 3 9.13 -0.04 -5.39
N HIS A 4 9.75 0.41 -4.31
CA HIS A 4 9.58 1.79 -3.85
C HIS A 4 10.21 2.75 -4.86
N LEU A 5 9.37 3.54 -5.53
CA LEU A 5 9.81 4.66 -6.36
C LEU A 5 10.16 5.84 -5.44
N ILE A 6 11.41 6.29 -5.51
CA ILE A 6 11.94 7.41 -4.74
C ILE A 6 12.39 8.48 -5.75
N CYS A 7 11.82 9.68 -5.70
CA CYS A 7 12.32 10.80 -6.49
C CYS A 7 13.60 11.34 -5.84
N ILE A 8 14.69 11.48 -6.60
CA ILE A 8 15.95 12.05 -6.10
C ILE A 8 15.91 13.56 -6.37
N SER A 9 15.31 14.29 -5.44
CA SER A 9 15.20 15.75 -5.55
C SER A 9 16.52 16.45 -5.25
N GLY A 10 16.77 17.57 -5.93
CA GLY A 10 17.91 18.45 -5.67
C GLY A 10 19.19 18.10 -6.42
N LEU A 11 19.16 17.10 -7.31
CA LEU A 11 20.26 16.87 -8.24
C LEU A 11 20.35 18.03 -9.23
N ALA A 12 21.50 18.68 -9.25
CA ALA A 12 21.85 19.71 -10.23
C ALA A 12 23.36 19.76 -10.38
N LEU A 13 23.81 20.03 -11.61
CA LEU A 13 25.20 20.32 -11.92
C LEU A 13 25.41 21.84 -11.94
N HIS A 14 26.39 22.30 -11.17
CA HIS A 14 26.86 23.68 -11.20
C HIS A 14 28.30 23.70 -11.72
N ALA A 15 28.45 23.86 -13.03
CA ALA A 15 29.74 23.86 -13.70
C ALA A 15 29.95 25.15 -14.52
N ARG A 16 31.21 25.47 -14.81
CA ARG A 16 31.55 26.52 -15.79
C ARG A 16 31.12 26.08 -17.19
N GLN A 17 31.06 27.03 -18.12
CA GLN A 17 30.68 26.74 -19.49
C GLN A 17 31.58 25.65 -20.10
N ARG A 18 30.93 24.61 -20.63
CA ARG A 18 31.52 23.52 -21.41
C ARG A 18 30.86 23.46 -22.78
N SER A 19 31.55 22.86 -23.74
CA SER A 19 30.94 22.49 -25.04
C SER A 19 29.91 21.39 -24.89
N ASN A 20 30.07 20.53 -23.89
CA ASN A 20 29.19 19.42 -23.60
C ASN A 20 29.33 19.00 -22.13
N TYR A 21 28.25 18.54 -21.53
CA TYR A 21 28.22 18.08 -20.15
C TYR A 21 27.80 16.62 -20.12
N THR A 22 28.63 15.77 -19.50
CA THR A 22 28.35 14.34 -19.32
C THR A 22 28.36 14.02 -17.83
N VAL A 23 27.27 13.47 -17.33
CA VAL A 23 27.15 13.04 -15.93
C VAL A 23 26.80 11.56 -15.86
N PHE A 24 27.28 10.91 -14.81
CA PHE A 24 26.95 9.52 -14.50
C PHE A 24 26.29 9.46 -13.14
N LEU A 25 25.20 8.71 -13.04
CA LEU A 25 24.64 8.27 -11.78
C LEU A 25 24.70 6.76 -11.70
N GLU A 26 25.13 6.23 -10.56
CA GLU A 26 25.21 4.79 -10.33
C GLU A 26 24.67 4.44 -8.95
N VAL A 27 23.92 3.33 -8.88
CA VAL A 27 23.32 2.79 -7.65
C VAL A 27 23.61 1.29 -7.53
N SER A 28 23.67 0.77 -6.30
CA SER A 28 24.11 -0.61 -6.07
C SER A 28 22.98 -1.64 -5.94
N LYS A 29 21.76 -1.22 -5.59
CA LYS A 29 20.64 -2.10 -5.21
C LYS A 29 19.33 -1.79 -5.94
N GLY A 30 19.36 -0.94 -6.95
CA GLY A 30 18.18 -0.57 -7.72
C GLY A 30 18.48 -0.08 -9.12
N VAL A 31 17.48 0.54 -9.71
CA VAL A 31 17.54 1.10 -11.06
C VAL A 31 17.12 2.56 -11.08
N LEU A 32 17.70 3.33 -12.00
CA LEU A 32 17.46 4.75 -12.17
C LEU A 32 16.64 5.01 -13.42
N LYS A 33 15.70 5.95 -13.34
CA LYS A 33 14.91 6.41 -14.47
C LYS A 33 14.81 7.92 -14.52
N THR A 34 14.80 8.48 -15.71
CA THR A 34 14.50 9.90 -15.95
C THR A 34 13.54 10.06 -17.13
N VAL A 35 13.10 11.30 -17.36
CA VAL A 35 12.22 11.65 -18.48
C VAL A 35 12.97 11.49 -19.82
N ILE A 36 12.23 11.07 -20.85
CA ILE A 36 12.77 10.96 -22.20
C ILE A 36 12.96 12.38 -22.74
N PRO A 37 14.15 12.74 -23.23
CA PRO A 37 14.49 14.10 -23.60
C PRO A 37 13.65 14.60 -24.79
N ALA A 38 13.12 15.83 -24.67
CA ALA A 38 12.42 16.52 -25.76
C ALA A 38 13.32 17.52 -26.52
N GLY A 39 14.62 17.61 -26.21
CA GLY A 39 15.50 18.65 -26.76
C GLY A 39 17.00 18.32 -26.68
N GLY A 40 17.51 17.54 -27.64
CA GLY A 40 18.96 17.42 -27.92
C GLY A 40 19.84 16.72 -26.88
N ALA A 41 19.34 16.43 -25.68
CA ALA A 41 20.05 15.64 -24.69
C ALA A 41 19.96 14.13 -24.98
N GLN A 42 21.01 13.39 -24.64
CA GLN A 42 21.06 11.93 -24.75
C GLN A 42 21.03 11.29 -23.37
N VAL A 43 20.29 10.20 -23.23
CA VAL A 43 20.15 9.44 -22.00
C VAL A 43 20.40 7.97 -22.29
N HIS A 44 21.33 7.36 -21.58
CA HIS A 44 21.67 5.95 -21.69
C HIS A 44 21.51 5.25 -20.32
N GLY A 45 21.11 3.98 -20.33
CA GLY A 45 20.88 3.22 -19.09
C GLY A 45 19.58 3.57 -18.37
N ASN A 46 18.56 4.07 -19.08
CA ASN A 46 17.26 4.37 -18.48
C ASN A 46 16.55 3.07 -18.05
N GLY A 47 16.42 2.87 -16.74
CA GLY A 47 15.92 1.63 -16.15
C GLY A 47 17.01 0.63 -15.75
N GLU A 48 18.28 1.03 -15.78
CA GLU A 48 19.44 0.25 -15.34
C GLU A 48 20.03 0.84 -14.04
N SER A 49 21.03 0.17 -13.44
CA SER A 49 21.71 0.64 -12.22
C SER A 49 22.63 1.83 -12.47
N ARG A 50 23.05 2.04 -13.72
CA ARG A 50 23.88 3.17 -14.14
C ARG A 50 23.16 3.99 -15.21
N LEU A 51 23.01 5.29 -14.98
CA LEU A 51 22.38 6.25 -15.87
C LEU A 51 23.42 7.26 -16.34
N MET A 52 23.57 7.41 -17.66
CA MET A 52 24.42 8.45 -18.27
C MET A 52 23.52 9.49 -18.96
N MET A 53 23.79 10.77 -18.70
CA MET A 53 23.09 11.88 -19.34
C MET A 53 24.09 12.84 -19.94
N GLU A 54 23.81 13.26 -21.17
CA GLU A 54 24.69 14.13 -21.95
C GLU A 54 23.88 15.26 -22.61
N SER A 55 24.38 16.49 -22.55
CA SER A 55 23.77 17.64 -23.21
C SER A 55 24.76 18.77 -23.45
N SER A 56 24.59 19.51 -24.54
CA SER A 56 25.29 20.77 -24.79
C SER A 56 24.73 21.95 -23.96
N SER A 57 23.54 21.79 -23.36
CA SER A 57 22.90 22.81 -22.51
C SER A 57 22.86 22.36 -21.06
N LEU A 58 23.47 23.16 -20.17
CA LEU A 58 23.44 22.92 -18.73
C LEU A 58 22.01 23.00 -18.16
N GLU A 59 21.17 23.86 -18.74
CA GLU A 59 19.76 24.01 -18.37
C GLU A 59 18.99 22.71 -18.65
N THR A 60 19.09 22.19 -19.87
CA THR A 60 18.44 20.92 -20.26
C THR A 60 18.95 19.75 -19.44
N LEU A 61 20.25 19.71 -19.13
CA LEU A 61 20.79 18.66 -18.25
C LEU A 61 20.20 18.72 -16.84
N ASN A 62 20.09 19.91 -16.26
CA ASN A 62 19.52 20.10 -14.93
C ASN A 62 18.01 19.81 -14.88
N GLU A 63 17.28 20.07 -15.97
CA GLU A 63 15.89 19.62 -16.10
C GLU A 63 15.78 18.09 -16.02
N LEU A 64 16.65 17.35 -16.73
CA LEU A 64 16.67 15.88 -16.67
C LEU A 64 17.03 15.38 -15.27
N LEU A 65 18.01 16.02 -14.61
CA LEU A 65 18.44 15.67 -13.25
C LEU A 65 17.33 15.84 -12.22
N ALA A 66 16.48 16.86 -12.38
CA ALA A 66 15.35 17.12 -11.48
C ALA A 66 14.28 16.00 -11.48
N TYR A 67 14.22 15.20 -12.55
CA TYR A 67 13.25 14.11 -12.70
C TYR A 67 13.85 12.71 -12.52
N VAL A 68 15.09 12.60 -12.04
CA VAL A 68 15.68 11.30 -11.73
C VAL A 68 14.92 10.63 -10.59
N SER A 69 14.57 9.37 -10.82
CA SER A 69 13.88 8.52 -9.87
C SER A 69 14.62 7.19 -9.70
N TYR A 70 14.65 6.71 -8.47
CA TYR A 70 15.22 5.44 -8.07
C TYR A 70 14.10 4.43 -7.79
N THR A 71 14.32 3.19 -8.21
CA THR A 71 13.43 2.07 -7.92
C THR A 71 14.25 0.90 -7.38
N SER A 72 14.01 0.51 -6.13
CA SER A 72 14.74 -0.60 -5.49
C SER A 72 14.44 -1.94 -6.17
N THR A 73 15.47 -2.71 -6.53
CA THR A 73 15.31 -4.09 -7.02
C THR A 73 15.48 -5.11 -5.90
N VAL A 74 16.10 -4.73 -4.78
CA VAL A 74 16.24 -5.57 -3.58
C VAL A 74 15.11 -5.30 -2.59
N TYR A 75 14.46 -6.36 -2.11
CA TYR A 75 13.39 -6.31 -1.11
C TYR A 75 13.96 -6.51 0.31
N HIS A 76 14.60 -5.48 0.87
CA HIS A 76 15.05 -5.51 2.27
C HIS A 76 14.66 -4.24 3.02
N ILE A 77 13.92 -4.43 4.12
CA ILE A 77 13.16 -3.42 4.88
C ILE A 77 13.98 -2.44 5.75
N HIS A 78 15.30 -2.63 5.84
CA HIS A 78 16.22 -1.79 6.64
C HIS A 78 17.52 -1.46 5.88
N THR A 79 17.45 -1.33 4.55
CA THR A 79 18.63 -1.03 3.74
C THR A 79 18.60 0.40 3.22
N GLY A 80 19.78 1.01 3.13
CA GLY A 80 20.03 2.13 2.22
C GLY A 80 20.69 1.61 0.95
N ASP A 81 20.60 2.42 -0.10
CA ASP A 81 21.49 2.33 -1.25
C ASP A 81 22.44 3.54 -1.23
N LEU A 82 23.59 3.41 -1.88
CA LEU A 82 24.51 4.52 -2.13
C LEU A 82 24.39 4.89 -3.60
N ALA A 83 24.10 6.16 -3.85
CA ALA A 83 24.16 6.73 -5.18
C ALA A 83 25.47 7.48 -5.35
N SER A 84 26.21 7.13 -6.40
CA SER A 84 27.35 7.90 -6.88
C SER A 84 26.88 8.83 -7.99
N PHE A 85 27.28 10.10 -7.92
CA PHE A 85 27.11 11.09 -8.96
C PHE A 85 28.48 11.57 -9.42
N GLN A 86 28.79 11.38 -10.70
CA GLN A 86 30.09 11.70 -11.26
C GLN A 86 29.98 12.73 -12.39
N PHE A 87 30.86 13.72 -12.36
CA PHE A 87 31.08 14.69 -13.43
C PHE A 87 32.57 14.98 -13.56
N GLU A 88 33.14 14.76 -14.75
CA GLU A 88 34.60 14.79 -14.96
C GLU A 88 35.30 13.90 -13.90
N ASP A 89 36.33 14.42 -13.24
CA ASP A 89 37.10 13.69 -12.21
C ASP A 89 36.50 13.81 -10.80
N HIS A 90 35.30 14.41 -10.66
CA HIS A 90 34.65 14.63 -9.37
C HIS A 90 33.53 13.64 -9.14
N GLU A 91 33.48 13.10 -7.92
CA GLU A 91 32.44 12.17 -7.48
C GLU A 91 31.80 12.67 -6.18
N GLY A 92 30.48 12.72 -6.17
CA GLY A 92 29.68 12.94 -4.96
C GLY A 92 28.89 11.68 -4.65
N VAL A 93 29.02 11.15 -3.43
CA VAL A 93 28.28 9.97 -2.98
C VAL A 93 27.26 10.38 -1.93
N PHE A 94 26.01 9.95 -2.10
CA PHE A 94 24.94 10.23 -1.16
C PHE A 94 24.06 9.01 -0.90
N PRO A 95 23.53 8.84 0.32
CA PRO A 95 22.68 7.71 0.65
C PRO A 95 21.24 7.91 0.16
N ILE A 96 20.70 6.93 -0.55
CA ILE A 96 19.25 6.79 -0.78
C ILE A 96 18.68 5.95 0.35
N THR A 97 17.93 6.58 1.25
CA THR A 97 17.32 5.84 2.36
C THR A 97 16.00 5.22 1.90
N ILE A 98 15.96 3.89 1.83
CA ILE A 98 14.72 3.15 1.58
C ILE A 98 13.99 3.02 2.91
N LYS A 99 13.23 4.06 3.28
CA LYS A 99 12.45 4.07 4.51
C LYS A 99 11.09 3.42 4.26
N GLN A 100 10.72 2.49 5.13
CA GLN A 100 9.32 2.16 5.33
C GLN A 100 8.60 3.45 5.79
N PRO A 101 7.40 3.78 5.26
CA PRO A 101 6.57 4.82 5.86
C PRO A 101 6.47 4.54 7.36
N GLN A 102 6.70 5.55 8.20
CA GLN A 102 6.69 5.34 9.65
C GLN A 102 5.39 4.63 10.07
N PRO A 103 5.45 3.75 11.10
CA PRO A 103 4.25 3.16 11.69
C PRO A 103 3.21 4.26 11.86
N PRO A 104 2.01 4.14 11.28
CA PRO A 104 1.00 5.18 11.44
C PRO A 104 0.84 5.46 12.93
N VAL A 105 1.17 6.69 13.32
CA VAL A 105 0.91 7.20 14.67
C VAL A 105 -0.56 6.97 14.93
N LEU A 106 -0.87 6.34 16.06
CA LEU A 106 -2.25 6.14 16.48
C LEU A 106 -2.89 7.52 16.59
N TYR A 107 -3.82 7.75 15.69
CA TYR A 107 -4.59 8.97 15.64
C TYR A 107 -5.47 8.99 16.88
N ASP A 108 -5.41 10.09 17.64
CA ASP A 108 -6.36 10.33 18.72
C ASP A 108 -7.76 10.41 18.11
N MET A 109 -8.58 9.39 18.36
CA MET A 109 -9.93 9.29 17.81
C MET A 109 -10.90 10.29 18.47
N GLY A 110 -10.42 11.11 19.41
CA GLY A 110 -11.28 11.98 20.20
C GLY A 110 -12.35 11.16 20.93
N THR A 111 -13.48 11.79 21.23
CA THR A 111 -14.56 11.16 21.99
C THR A 111 -15.78 10.78 21.15
N ASP A 112 -15.93 11.33 19.94
CA ASP A 112 -17.09 11.08 19.08
C ASP A 112 -16.72 10.25 17.84
N ILE A 113 -17.00 8.95 17.92
CA ILE A 113 -16.76 8.00 16.84
C ILE A 113 -17.51 8.33 15.55
N ASN A 114 -18.66 9.01 15.63
CA ASN A 114 -19.48 9.33 14.45
C ASN A 114 -18.77 10.31 13.51
N SER A 115 -17.88 11.15 14.04
CA SER A 115 -17.07 12.09 13.27
C SER A 115 -15.81 11.47 12.65
N GLN A 116 -15.40 10.28 13.11
CA GLN A 116 -14.10 9.68 12.78
C GLN A 116 -14.21 8.41 11.94
N VAL A 117 -15.31 7.68 12.06
CA VAL A 117 -15.47 6.37 11.44
C VAL A 117 -16.69 6.35 10.54
N THR A 118 -16.46 6.01 9.28
CA THR A 118 -17.50 5.63 8.32
C THR A 118 -17.43 4.13 8.10
N ILE A 119 -18.55 3.41 8.26
CA ILE A 119 -18.62 1.99 7.96
C ILE A 119 -18.88 1.82 6.46
N THR A 120 -17.98 1.14 5.77
CA THR A 120 -18.15 0.82 4.35
C THR A 120 -18.43 -0.69 4.19
N THR A 121 -19.47 -1.04 3.44
CA THR A 121 -19.83 -2.44 3.19
C THR A 121 -20.23 -2.66 1.74
N LYS A 122 -20.01 -3.89 1.26
CA LYS A 122 -20.27 -4.31 -0.11
C LYS A 122 -21.33 -5.39 -0.14
N THR A 123 -22.30 -5.26 -1.03
CA THR A 123 -23.36 -6.24 -1.22
C THR A 123 -23.55 -6.59 -2.70
N PHE A 124 -24.02 -7.80 -2.95
CA PHE A 124 -24.49 -8.26 -4.26
C PHE A 124 -25.65 -9.22 -4.03
N LEU A 125 -26.88 -8.78 -4.30
CA LEU A 125 -28.12 -9.55 -4.12
C LEU A 125 -28.37 -10.13 -2.71
N ARG A 126 -27.64 -9.66 -1.67
CA ARG A 126 -27.69 -10.17 -0.27
C ARG A 126 -28.37 -9.21 0.70
N TYR A 127 -29.55 -8.72 0.33
CA TYR A 127 -30.27 -7.72 1.13
C TYR A 127 -30.70 -8.21 2.51
N ARG A 128 -30.96 -9.52 2.67
CA ARG A 128 -31.33 -10.09 3.98
C ARG A 128 -30.18 -9.98 4.98
N GLU A 129 -28.98 -10.34 4.54
CA GLU A 129 -27.74 -10.28 5.32
C GLU A 129 -27.32 -8.83 5.57
N LEU A 130 -27.46 -7.98 4.56
CA LEU A 130 -27.24 -6.53 4.69
C LEU A 130 -28.17 -5.91 5.73
N ASN A 131 -29.47 -6.24 5.72
CA ASN A 131 -30.41 -5.73 6.72
C ASN A 131 -30.09 -6.24 8.13
N ARG A 132 -29.57 -7.47 8.27
CA ARG A 132 -29.08 -7.97 9.56
C ARG A 132 -27.86 -7.19 10.05
N LEU A 133 -26.90 -6.92 9.16
CA LEU A 133 -25.74 -6.09 9.46
C LEU A 133 -26.15 -4.67 9.88
N LEU A 134 -27.02 -4.00 9.11
CA LEU A 134 -27.49 -2.65 9.40
C LEU A 134 -28.24 -2.58 10.74
N LYS A 135 -29.11 -3.55 11.04
CA LYS A 135 -29.78 -3.63 12.34
C LYS A 135 -28.78 -3.77 13.49
N SER A 136 -27.76 -4.62 13.32
CA SER A 136 -26.70 -4.79 14.31
C SER A 136 -25.89 -3.51 14.51
N ILE A 137 -25.55 -2.79 13.43
CA ILE A 137 -24.82 -1.52 13.51
C ILE A 137 -25.67 -0.50 14.27
N ARG A 138 -26.93 -0.30 13.87
CA ARG A 138 -27.81 0.73 14.44
C ARG A 138 -28.19 0.47 15.91
N GLN A 139 -28.07 -0.78 16.37
CA GLN A 139 -28.23 -1.12 17.79
C GLN A 139 -27.16 -0.45 18.67
N PHE A 140 -25.91 -0.39 18.19
CA PHE A 140 -24.77 0.13 18.97
C PHE A 140 -24.32 1.52 18.53
N TYR A 141 -24.52 1.86 17.26
CA TYR A 141 -24.08 3.10 16.62
C TYR A 141 -25.24 3.70 15.83
N LYS A 142 -26.06 4.49 16.51
CA LYS A 142 -27.31 5.03 15.95
C LYS A 142 -27.04 5.95 14.76
N ASP A 143 -26.05 6.82 14.87
CA ASP A 143 -25.82 7.93 13.94
C ASP A 143 -24.59 7.77 13.05
N ILE A 144 -23.83 6.66 13.20
CA ILE A 144 -22.63 6.43 12.41
C ILE A 144 -22.96 6.35 10.92
N GLU A 145 -22.13 6.96 10.08
CA GLU A 145 -22.33 6.90 8.65
C GLU A 145 -22.05 5.48 8.13
N VAL A 146 -22.97 4.96 7.32
CA VAL A 146 -22.80 3.68 6.62
C VAL A 146 -22.91 3.89 5.11
N ILE A 147 -21.83 3.61 4.39
CA ILE A 147 -21.79 3.61 2.93
C ILE A 147 -21.93 2.18 2.42
N ILE A 148 -22.96 1.95 1.61
CA ILE A 148 -23.27 0.66 0.99
C ILE A 148 -22.91 0.73 -0.48
N ALA A 149 -21.93 -0.08 -0.85
CA ALA A 149 -21.55 -0.36 -2.21
C ALA A 149 -22.40 -1.53 -2.72
N ASP A 150 -23.40 -1.27 -3.57
CA ASP A 150 -24.28 -2.31 -4.12
C ASP A 150 -23.95 -2.58 -5.60
N ASP A 151 -23.52 -3.81 -5.89
CA ASP A 151 -23.15 -4.26 -7.24
C ASP A 151 -24.28 -5.01 -7.95
N SER A 152 -25.48 -5.01 -7.37
CA SER A 152 -26.64 -5.63 -8.00
C SER A 152 -27.06 -4.82 -9.23
N PHE A 153 -27.34 -5.50 -10.35
CA PHE A 153 -27.85 -4.86 -11.58
C PHE A 153 -29.13 -4.05 -11.33
N VAL A 154 -29.98 -4.54 -10.42
CA VAL A 154 -31.15 -3.83 -9.91
C VAL A 154 -30.97 -3.67 -8.40
N THR A 155 -30.79 -2.43 -7.96
CA THR A 155 -30.61 -2.10 -6.55
C THR A 155 -31.95 -1.97 -5.85
N LYS A 156 -32.12 -2.61 -4.68
CA LYS A 156 -33.26 -2.30 -3.80
C LYS A 156 -32.94 -1.01 -3.04
N LYS A 157 -33.86 -0.07 -3.03
CA LYS A 157 -33.73 1.16 -2.23
C LYS A 157 -33.66 0.78 -0.76
N ILE A 158 -32.55 1.14 -0.11
CA ILE A 158 -32.38 1.00 1.34
C ILE A 158 -32.71 2.37 1.95
N THR A 159 -33.80 2.45 2.69
CA THR A 159 -34.20 3.67 3.41
C THR A 159 -33.77 3.60 4.86
N GLY A 160 -32.94 4.55 5.30
CA GLY A 160 -32.52 4.72 6.69
C GLY A 160 -31.68 5.98 6.86
N ASN A 161 -31.80 6.66 8.00
CA ASN A 161 -30.96 7.81 8.31
C ASN A 161 -29.47 7.42 8.30
N HIS A 162 -28.60 8.34 7.89
CA HIS A 162 -27.14 8.16 7.81
C HIS A 162 -26.69 6.93 7.00
N THR A 163 -27.50 6.51 6.03
CA THR A 163 -27.21 5.36 5.16
C THR A 163 -27.17 5.84 3.73
N ILE A 164 -25.99 5.78 3.12
CA ILE A 164 -25.76 6.20 1.74
C ILE A 164 -25.60 4.94 0.90
N SER A 165 -26.55 4.70 -0.01
CA SER A 165 -26.47 3.60 -0.97
C SER A 165 -26.00 4.14 -2.30
N SER A 166 -24.83 3.70 -2.76
CA SER A 166 -24.30 4.03 -4.09
C SER A 166 -24.31 2.81 -4.98
N CYS A 167 -24.90 2.93 -6.18
CA CYS A 167 -24.75 1.94 -7.24
C CYS A 167 -23.35 2.06 -7.83
N LEU A 168 -22.59 0.97 -7.82
CA LEU A 168 -21.25 0.95 -8.39
C LEU A 168 -21.32 0.79 -9.91
N GLN A 169 -21.52 1.90 -10.62
CA GLN A 169 -21.13 1.99 -12.03
C GLN A 169 -19.61 2.19 -12.10
N GLU A 170 -18.90 1.07 -12.30
CA GLU A 170 -17.51 0.90 -12.74
C GLU A 170 -16.34 1.64 -12.05
N ARG A 171 -16.50 2.58 -11.11
CA ARG A 171 -15.34 3.41 -10.67
C ARG A 171 -15.28 3.88 -9.21
N ALA A 172 -15.74 3.12 -8.22
CA ALA A 172 -15.44 3.49 -6.81
C ALA A 172 -14.75 2.35 -6.02
N GLY A 173 -13.49 2.60 -5.68
CA GLY A 173 -12.70 1.79 -4.77
C GLY A 173 -13.17 1.99 -3.34
N LEU A 174 -14.21 1.25 -2.95
CA LEU A 174 -14.71 1.19 -1.57
C LEU A 174 -14.15 -0.04 -0.86
N LEU A 175 -13.76 0.15 0.40
CA LEU A 175 -13.29 -0.88 1.31
C LEU A 175 -14.48 -1.69 1.80
N ALA A 176 -14.45 -3.02 1.68
CA ALA A 176 -15.43 -3.84 2.35
C ALA A 176 -14.80 -5.15 2.81
N GLY A 177 -14.99 -5.45 4.08
CA GLY A 177 -14.69 -6.74 4.66
C GLY A 177 -15.53 -7.85 4.03
N THR A 178 -14.91 -9.02 3.78
CA THR A 178 -15.64 -10.18 3.24
C THR A 178 -16.05 -11.10 4.38
N TRP A 179 -17.35 -11.28 4.62
CA TRP A 179 -17.81 -12.33 5.54
C TRP A 179 -17.78 -13.69 4.83
N ARG A 180 -16.81 -14.55 5.17
CA ARG A 180 -16.80 -15.96 4.78
C ARG A 180 -17.32 -16.80 5.95
N PRO A 181 -18.52 -17.39 5.87
CA PRO A 181 -18.91 -18.40 6.84
C PRO A 181 -17.98 -19.63 6.71
N PRO A 182 -17.64 -20.32 7.81
CA PRO A 182 -16.95 -21.60 7.74
C PRO A 182 -17.72 -22.60 6.87
N ARG A 183 -17.03 -23.45 6.11
CA ARG A 183 -17.64 -24.47 5.22
C ARG A 183 -18.36 -25.60 5.97
N SER A 184 -18.36 -25.59 7.30
CA SER A 184 -19.09 -26.54 8.14
C SER A 184 -19.38 -25.87 9.50
N PRO A 185 -20.56 -26.10 10.11
CA PRO A 185 -20.78 -25.69 11.49
C PRO A 185 -19.92 -26.59 12.38
N PRO A 186 -18.88 -26.09 13.08
CA PRO A 186 -18.25 -26.91 14.09
C PRO A 186 -19.24 -27.01 15.24
N THR A 187 -19.47 -28.23 15.71
CA THR A 187 -20.25 -28.61 16.89
C THR A 187 -19.65 -28.08 18.22
N TRP A 188 -18.90 -26.98 18.20
CA TRP A 188 -18.15 -26.46 19.33
C TRP A 188 -18.27 -24.93 19.33
N TRP A 189 -19.43 -24.43 19.77
CA TRP A 189 -19.69 -23.00 19.91
C TRP A 189 -19.08 -22.39 21.18
N GLU A 190 -18.18 -23.09 21.88
CA GLU A 190 -17.51 -22.57 23.06
C GLU A 190 -16.01 -22.30 22.78
N SER A 191 -15.64 -21.03 22.92
CA SER A 191 -14.31 -20.55 23.37
C SER A 191 -13.11 -20.46 22.41
N LYS A 192 -13.20 -20.69 21.09
CA LYS A 192 -12.05 -20.39 20.20
C LYS A 192 -12.19 -19.05 19.49
N ARG A 193 -11.47 -18.05 20.01
CA ARG A 193 -11.16 -16.76 19.35
C ARG A 193 -11.04 -16.99 17.84
N SER A 194 -11.98 -16.45 17.10
CA SER A 194 -12.01 -16.37 15.65
C SER A 194 -10.75 -15.68 15.09
N GLN A 195 -9.64 -16.40 14.96
CA GLN A 195 -8.40 -15.89 14.36
C GLN A 195 -8.52 -15.88 12.85
N PHE A 196 -9.10 -14.80 12.33
CA PHE A 196 -9.20 -14.49 10.91
C PHE A 196 -8.00 -13.66 10.43
N ASP A 197 -6.83 -13.78 11.07
CA ASP A 197 -5.57 -13.14 10.66
C ASP A 197 -4.63 -14.12 9.94
N PHE A 198 -3.79 -13.59 9.04
CA PHE A 198 -2.75 -14.36 8.36
C PHE A 198 -1.44 -13.57 8.25
N SER A 199 -0.34 -14.31 8.20
CA SER A 199 0.99 -13.77 7.89
C SER A 199 1.49 -14.36 6.58
N LEU A 200 2.13 -13.53 5.76
CA LEU A 200 2.82 -13.92 4.53
C LEU A 200 4.32 -13.97 4.85
N ARG A 201 4.95 -15.11 4.59
CA ARG A 201 6.40 -15.30 4.77
C ARG A 201 7.01 -15.60 3.42
N TYR A 202 8.02 -14.82 3.05
CA TYR A 202 8.81 -15.08 1.87
C TYR A 202 9.92 -16.06 2.23
N GLU A 203 10.04 -17.12 1.45
CA GLU A 203 11.14 -18.06 1.48
C GLU A 203 11.97 -17.78 0.23
N GLU A 204 13.20 -17.33 0.43
CA GLU A 204 14.12 -17.02 -0.65
C GLU A 204 14.47 -18.30 -1.43
N GLY A 205 14.35 -18.23 -2.75
CA GLY A 205 14.71 -19.32 -3.65
C GLY A 205 16.05 -19.06 -4.30
N ASP A 206 16.51 -19.99 -5.13
CA ASP A 206 17.71 -19.77 -5.94
C ASP A 206 17.42 -18.83 -7.13
N GLU A 207 18.48 -18.39 -7.81
CA GLU A 207 18.40 -17.47 -8.96
C GLU A 207 17.57 -18.03 -10.13
N MET A 208 17.34 -19.35 -10.19
CA MET A 208 16.68 -20.04 -11.30
C MET A 208 15.18 -20.31 -11.01
N GLU A 209 14.81 -20.62 -9.77
CA GLU A 209 13.44 -20.95 -9.36
C GLU A 209 12.67 -19.76 -8.77
N GLY A 210 13.38 -18.77 -8.21
CA GLY A 210 12.77 -17.65 -7.49
C GLY A 210 12.14 -18.06 -6.16
N GLY A 211 11.92 -17.09 -5.26
CA GLY A 211 11.38 -17.38 -3.93
C GLY A 211 9.86 -17.59 -3.86
N CYS A 212 9.40 -18.24 -2.80
CA CYS A 212 8.01 -18.58 -2.55
C CYS A 212 7.38 -17.69 -1.46
N LEU A 213 6.14 -17.24 -1.67
CA LEU A 213 5.38 -16.48 -0.66
C LEU A 213 4.32 -17.37 0.00
N ASN A 214 4.59 -17.78 1.24
CA ASN A 214 3.74 -18.69 2.00
C ASN A 214 2.76 -17.96 2.92
N ARG A 215 1.47 -18.25 2.76
CA ARG A 215 0.42 -17.76 3.66
C ARG A 215 0.21 -18.71 4.84
N LYS A 216 0.54 -18.26 6.05
CA LYS A 216 0.35 -19.01 7.30
C LYS A 216 -0.74 -18.38 8.15
N PHE A 217 -1.76 -19.18 8.49
CA PHE A 217 -2.79 -18.82 9.46
C PHE A 217 -2.30 -19.11 10.88
N LYS A 218 -2.77 -18.35 11.88
CA LYS A 218 -2.33 -18.45 13.30
C LYS A 218 -0.84 -18.13 13.54
N SER A 219 -0.13 -17.68 12.52
CA SER A 219 1.21 -17.11 12.66
C SER A 219 1.05 -15.60 12.79
N ARG A 220 1.68 -15.04 13.81
CA ARG A 220 1.85 -13.60 14.00
C ARG A 220 3.33 -13.27 13.95
N PHE A 221 3.66 -12.03 13.64
CA PHE A 221 5.03 -11.53 13.76
C PHE A 221 5.25 -11.02 15.20
N GLN A 222 6.04 -9.98 15.37
CA GLN A 222 6.29 -9.35 16.67
C GLN A 222 5.04 -8.64 17.23
N SER A 223 5.04 -8.42 18.55
CA SER A 223 4.08 -7.54 19.20
C SER A 223 4.25 -6.10 18.74
N LEU A 224 3.15 -5.35 18.71
CA LEU A 224 3.17 -3.94 18.33
C LEU A 224 3.82 -3.13 19.47
N PRO A 225 4.83 -2.27 19.19
CA PRO A 225 5.43 -1.41 20.21
C PRO A 225 4.37 -0.57 20.93
N GLY A 226 4.40 -0.58 22.27
CA GLY A 226 3.40 0.10 23.11
C GLY A 226 2.07 -0.64 23.30
N TYR A 227 1.82 -1.71 22.55
CA TYR A 227 0.57 -2.48 22.59
C TYR A 227 0.87 -3.99 22.60
N PRO A 228 1.33 -4.56 23.73
CA PRO A 228 1.77 -5.95 23.81
C PRO A 228 0.64 -6.97 23.53
N GLN A 229 -0.62 -6.56 23.68
CA GLN A 229 -1.82 -7.34 23.35
C GLN A 229 -2.11 -7.43 21.84
N CYS A 230 -1.39 -6.64 21.03
CA CYS A 230 -1.51 -6.57 19.60
C CYS A 230 -0.26 -7.15 18.94
N SER A 231 -0.44 -7.82 17.80
CA SER A 231 0.66 -8.39 17.03
C SER A 231 0.56 -7.95 15.58
N VAL A 232 1.72 -7.73 14.96
CA VAL A 232 1.82 -7.43 13.53
C VAL A 232 1.46 -8.70 12.74
N VAL A 233 0.67 -8.52 11.67
CA VAL A 233 0.23 -9.56 10.73
C VAL A 233 0.27 -9.01 9.31
N SER A 234 0.09 -9.86 8.30
CA SER A 234 0.01 -9.41 6.91
C SER A 234 -1.41 -9.04 6.49
N GLY A 235 -2.44 -9.65 7.08
CA GLY A 235 -3.82 -9.31 6.77
C GLY A 235 -4.83 -9.90 7.73
N VAL A 236 -6.05 -9.36 7.68
CA VAL A 236 -7.20 -9.75 8.51
C VAL A 236 -8.41 -9.97 7.58
N VAL A 237 -9.18 -11.03 7.74
CA VAL A 237 -10.06 -11.57 6.67
C VAL A 237 -11.53 -11.12 6.76
N ASN A 238 -12.00 -10.63 7.92
CA ASN A 238 -13.42 -10.30 8.11
C ASN A 238 -13.70 -8.80 8.22
N PHE A 239 -13.38 -8.19 9.36
CA PHE A 239 -13.61 -6.78 9.62
C PHE A 239 -12.28 -6.14 9.97
N PHE A 240 -12.03 -4.96 9.42
CA PHE A 240 -10.86 -4.18 9.75
C PHE A 240 -11.23 -2.70 9.80
N LEU A 241 -10.55 -1.98 10.68
CA LEU A 241 -10.54 -0.54 10.70
C LEU A 241 -9.23 -0.10 10.06
N ALA A 242 -9.28 0.85 9.15
CA ALA A 242 -8.10 1.38 8.48
C ALA A 242 -8.25 2.88 8.30
N ARG A 243 -7.12 3.59 8.33
CA ARG A 243 -7.09 4.99 7.90
C ARG A 243 -7.49 5.10 6.43
N THR A 244 -8.35 6.06 6.13
CA THR A 244 -8.89 6.28 4.78
C THR A 244 -7.78 6.52 3.76
N ASP A 245 -6.75 7.30 4.11
CA ASP A 245 -5.63 7.59 3.22
C ASP A 245 -4.77 6.34 2.93
N ALA A 246 -4.51 5.52 3.95
CA ALA A 246 -3.76 4.27 3.80
C ALA A 246 -4.48 3.28 2.88
N ALA A 247 -5.77 3.10 3.09
CA ALA A 247 -6.58 2.25 2.25
C ALA A 247 -6.71 2.76 0.80
N LYS A 248 -6.83 4.09 0.61
CA LYS A 248 -6.87 4.72 -0.73
C LYS A 248 -5.56 4.59 -1.51
N ARG A 249 -4.42 4.40 -0.84
CA ARG A 249 -3.11 4.19 -1.50
C ARG A 249 -3.02 2.82 -2.16
N VAL A 250 -3.60 1.79 -1.53
CA VAL A 250 -3.62 0.43 -2.10
C VAL A 250 -4.65 0.34 -3.22
N ARG A 251 -5.89 0.79 -2.95
CA ARG A 251 -7.08 0.58 -3.79
C ARG A 251 -7.41 -0.91 -3.97
N PHE A 252 -8.60 -1.20 -4.49
CA PHE A 252 -8.95 -2.55 -4.93
C PHE A 252 -8.73 -2.65 -6.44
N ASP A 253 -8.21 -3.78 -6.89
CA ASP A 253 -8.09 -4.08 -8.31
C ASP A 253 -9.49 -4.11 -8.96
N PRO A 254 -9.78 -3.25 -9.95
CA PRO A 254 -11.07 -3.22 -10.64
C PRO A 254 -11.38 -4.49 -11.44
N GLN A 255 -10.37 -5.31 -11.77
CA GLN A 255 -10.56 -6.60 -12.45
C GLN A 255 -11.06 -7.68 -11.49
N LEU A 256 -10.73 -7.58 -10.20
CA LEU A 256 -11.13 -8.53 -9.16
C LEU A 256 -12.52 -8.21 -8.59
N LYS A 257 -13.53 -8.15 -9.46
CA LYS A 257 -14.91 -7.71 -9.15
C LYS A 257 -15.61 -8.48 -8.01
N ARG A 258 -15.10 -9.67 -7.60
CA ARG A 258 -15.72 -10.54 -6.58
C ARG A 258 -14.77 -11.17 -5.56
N ILE A 259 -13.45 -11.04 -5.73
CA ILE A 259 -12.44 -11.70 -4.88
C ILE A 259 -11.23 -10.76 -4.74
N GLY A 260 -11.25 -9.85 -3.77
CA GLY A 260 -10.18 -8.86 -3.60
C GLY A 260 -9.68 -8.70 -2.17
N HIS A 261 -10.27 -9.38 -1.18
CA HIS A 261 -9.97 -9.10 0.23
C HIS A 261 -8.55 -9.44 0.62
N SER A 262 -8.09 -10.67 0.34
CA SER A 262 -6.68 -11.03 0.57
C SER A 262 -5.73 -10.26 -0.33
N GLU A 263 -6.15 -9.98 -1.57
CA GLU A 263 -5.34 -9.25 -2.55
C GLU A 263 -5.05 -7.83 -2.09
N PHE A 264 -6.04 -7.13 -1.52
CA PHE A 264 -5.84 -5.82 -0.91
C PHE A 264 -4.69 -5.81 0.11
N PHE A 265 -4.55 -6.86 0.92
CA PHE A 265 -3.43 -6.96 1.86
C PHE A 265 -2.10 -7.35 1.20
N ILE A 266 -2.15 -8.15 0.12
CA ILE A 266 -0.97 -8.54 -0.67
C ILE A 266 -0.43 -7.32 -1.45
N ASP A 267 -1.29 -6.58 -2.14
CA ASP A 267 -1.00 -5.32 -2.82
C ASP A 267 -0.52 -4.25 -1.83
N GLY A 268 -1.02 -4.31 -0.60
CA GLY A 268 -0.62 -3.45 0.50
C GLY A 268 0.72 -3.82 1.16
N LEU A 269 1.39 -4.91 0.78
CA LEU A 269 2.67 -5.30 1.38
C LEU A 269 3.71 -4.18 1.21
N GLY A 270 4.37 -3.81 2.31
CA GLY A 270 5.33 -2.70 2.36
C GLY A 270 4.69 -1.30 2.44
N SER A 271 3.39 -1.17 2.15
CA SER A 271 2.65 0.11 2.20
C SER A 271 1.67 0.21 3.37
N LEU A 272 1.19 -0.94 3.86
CA LEU A 272 0.30 -1.07 5.01
C LEU A 272 1.04 -1.71 6.18
N MET A 273 0.80 -1.18 7.38
CA MET A 273 1.10 -1.87 8.63
C MET A 273 -0.22 -2.40 9.19
N VAL A 274 -0.31 -3.72 9.34
CA VAL A 274 -1.54 -4.38 9.81
C VAL A 274 -1.26 -5.04 11.15
N ALA A 275 -2.16 -4.82 12.10
CA ALA A 275 -2.09 -5.43 13.42
C ALA A 275 -3.42 -6.12 13.75
N THR A 276 -3.33 -7.17 14.57
CA THR A 276 -4.48 -7.83 15.19
C THR A 276 -4.31 -7.79 16.70
N CYS A 277 -5.38 -7.49 17.43
CA CYS A 277 -5.37 -7.36 18.88
C CYS A 277 -6.25 -8.44 19.52
N GLY A 278 -5.79 -9.04 20.62
CA GLY A 278 -6.51 -10.12 21.31
C GLY A 278 -7.77 -9.67 22.07
N HIS A 279 -7.87 -8.37 22.36
CA HIS A 279 -9.01 -7.72 23.00
C HIS A 279 -9.28 -6.40 22.28
N CYS A 280 -10.57 -6.06 22.11
CA CYS A 280 -10.95 -4.69 21.81
C CYS A 280 -10.42 -3.80 22.94
N LEU A 281 -9.80 -2.67 22.61
CA LEU A 281 -9.40 -1.67 23.59
C LEU A 281 -10.66 -1.31 24.39
N ASN A 282 -10.63 -1.56 25.71
CA ASN A 282 -11.67 -1.11 26.63
C ASN A 282 -11.59 0.40 26.79
#